data_AF-A0A2H3DKI6-F1
#
_entry.id   AF-A0A2H3DKI6-F1
#
_cell.length_a   1.000
_cell.length_b   1.000
_cell.length_c   1.000
_cell.angle_alpha   90.00
_cell.angle_beta   90.00
_cell.angle_gamma   90.00
#
_symmetry.space_group_name_H-M   'P 1'
#
loop_
_entity.id
_entity.type
_entity.pdbx_description
1 polymer ?
#
loop_
_entity_poly.entity_id
_entity_poly.type
_entity_poly.pdbx_seq_one_letter_code
_entity_poly.pdbx_strand_id
1 'polypeptide(L)' 'MPLIIHAASQCDICFSTYAWDEPDQAPHVIPCGHTFCKEYEFFLAPTFYSPLL' A
#
# COMPACT_ATOMS: atom_id res chain seq x y z
N MET A 1 -15.12 -11.76 0.00
CA MET A 1 -14.54 -11.40 1.31
C MET A 1 -13.95 -10.02 1.20
N PRO A 2 -14.52 -8.99 1.85
CA PRO A 2 -13.93 -7.65 1.81
C PRO A 2 -12.62 -7.66 2.60
N LEU A 3 -11.63 -6.93 2.11
CA LEU A 3 -10.44 -6.63 2.88
C LEU A 3 -10.80 -5.55 3.91
N ILE A 4 -10.62 -5.84 5.20
CA ILE A 4 -10.89 -4.91 6.29
C ILE A 4 -9.55 -4.37 6.77
N ILE A 5 -9.32 -3.07 6.57
CA ILE A 5 -8.12 -2.37 7.04
C ILE A 5 -8.51 -1.61 8.31
N HIS A 6 -7.71 -1.78 9.37
CA HIS A 6 -7.96 -1.08 10.62
C HIS A 6 -7.64 0.42 10.44
N ALA A 7 -8.40 1.32 11.08
CA ALA A 7 -8.20 2.77 10.93
C ALA A 7 -6.81 3.25 11.43
N ALA A 8 -6.16 2.48 12.31
CA ALA A 8 -4.80 2.75 12.77
C ALA A 8 -3.71 2.13 11.89
N SER A 9 -4.07 1.42 10.81
CA SER A 9 -3.11 0.90 9.85
C SER A 9 -2.42 2.04 9.10
N GLN A 10 -1.16 1.82 8.75
CA GLN A 10 -0.31 2.79 8.08
C GLN A 10 0.37 2.12 6.89
N CYS A 11 0.81 2.93 5.94
CA CYS A 11 1.61 2.45 4.82
C CYS A 11 2.99 2.01 5.28
N ASP A 12 3.41 0.81 4.88
CA ASP A 12 4.73 0.25 5.20
C ASP A 12 5.90 0.99 4.52
N ILE A 13 5.61 1.83 3.52
CA ILE A 13 6.60 2.62 2.77
C ILE A 13 6.71 4.04 3.34
N CYS A 14 5.56 4.72 3.41
CA CYS A 14 5.49 6.15 3.74
C CYS A 14 5.23 6.39 5.24
N PHE A 15 4.97 5.34 6.03
CA PHE A 15 4.62 5.37 7.45
C PHE A 15 3.48 6.34 7.81
N SER A 16 2.67 6.70 6.82
CA SER A 16 1.52 7.59 6.97
C SER A 16 0.25 6.76 7.11
N THR A 17 -0.70 7.25 7.92
CA THR A 17 -2.03 6.66 8.06
C THR A 17 -2.76 6.69 6.72
N TYR A 18 -3.54 5.66 6.43
CA TYR A 18 -4.40 5.66 5.25
C TYR A 18 -5.55 6.65 5.41
N ALA A 19 -5.88 7.36 4.33
CA ALA A 19 -7.06 8.20 4.25
C ALA A 19 -7.83 7.85 2.98
N TRP A 20 -9.07 7.38 3.12
CA TRP A 20 -9.91 6.96 2.00
C TRP A 20 -10.42 8.14 1.17
N ASP A 21 -10.46 9.34 1.76
CA ASP A 21 -10.88 10.58 1.11
C ASP A 21 -9.73 11.26 0.34
N GLU A 22 -8.49 10.82 0.55
CA GLU A 22 -7.31 11.31 -0.14
C GLU A 22 -6.78 10.24 -1.09
N PRO A 23 -6.92 10.41 -2.42
CA PRO A 23 -6.49 9.40 -3.39
C PRO A 23 -5.03 8.96 -3.23
N ASP A 24 -4.18 9.87 -2.79
CA ASP A 24 -2.73 9.65 -2.56
C ASP A 24 -2.41 8.94 -1.24
N GLN A 25 -3.41 8.71 -0.39
CA GLN A 25 -3.31 7.98 0.87
C GLN A 25 -4.31 6.82 0.96
N ALA A 26 -5.06 6.54 -0.11
CA ALA A 26 -5.94 5.40 -0.18
C ALA A 26 -5.10 4.10 -0.12
N PRO A 27 -5.56 3.07 0.61
CA PRO A 27 -4.81 1.83 0.69
C PRO A 27 -4.94 1.00 -0.59
N HIS A 28 -3.80 0.60 -1.16
CA HIS A 28 -3.71 -0.31 -2.30
C HIS A 28 -3.14 -1.65 -1.87
N VAL A 29 -3.86 -2.74 -2.16
CA VAL A 29 -3.41 -4.11 -1.81
C VAL A 29 -3.05 -4.90 -3.04
N ILE A 30 -1.86 -5.49 -3.01
CA ILE A 30 -1.36 -6.39 -4.06
C ILE A 30 -1.60 -7.85 -3.68
N PRO A 31 -1.57 -8.79 -4.66
CA PRO A 31 -1.89 -10.19 -4.41
C PRO A 31 -1.06 -10.89 -3.32
N CYS A 32 0.14 -10.40 -2.99
CA CYS A 32 0.95 -10.94 -1.90
C CYS A 32 0.55 -10.43 -0.50
N GLY A 33 -0.46 -9.57 -0.39
CA GLY A 33 -1.04 -9.12 0.89
C GLY A 33 -0.47 -7.82 1.47
N HIS A 34 0.55 -7.23 0.85
CA HIS A 34 1.07 -5.92 1.26
C HIS A 34 0.11 -4.78 0.88
N THR A 35 0.06 -3.74 1.71
CA THR A 35 -0.80 -2.56 1.53
C THR A 35 0.03 -1.28 1.47
N PHE A 36 -0.20 -0.38 0.52
CA PHE A 36 0.56 0.88 0.38
C PHE A 36 -0.30 2.09 0.00
N CYS A 37 0.20 3.30 0.30
CA CYS A 37 -0.51 4.59 0.13
C CYS A 37 -0.48 5.11 -1.33
N LYS A 38 0.56 4.77 -2.12
CA LYS A 38 0.78 5.30 -3.47
C LYS A 38 1.22 4.20 -4.42
N GLU A 39 0.49 4.04 -5.53
CA GLU A 39 0.86 3.13 -6.61
C GLU A 39 2.02 3.68 -7.46
N TYR A 40 2.12 5.01 -7.59
CA TYR A 40 2.92 5.64 -8.65
C TYR A 40 4.44 5.67 -8.45
N GLU A 41 4.96 5.60 -7.22
CA GLU A 41 6.42 5.58 -7.02
C GLU A 41 7.02 4.17 -6.95
N PHE A 42 6.25 3.19 -6.47
CA PHE A 42 6.75 1.82 -6.33
C PHE A 42 6.85 1.08 -7.67
N PHE A 43 5.94 1.35 -8.60
CA PHE A 43 5.93 0.70 -9.92
C PHE A 43 7.01 1.20 -10.87
N LEU A 44 7.57 2.40 -10.65
CA LEU A 44 8.65 2.95 -11.48
C LEU A 44 10.04 2.57 -10.97
N ALA A 45 10.15 1.99 -9.78
CA ALA A 45 11.40 1.48 -9.23
C ALA A 45 11.54 -0.04 -9.51
N PRO A 46 12.47 -0.47 -10.37
CA PRO A 46 12.67 -1.89 -10.71
C PRO A 46 13.25 -2.73 -9.56
N THR A 47 13.40 -2.18 -8.36
CA THR A 47 14.15 -2.80 -7.24
C THR A 47 13.29 -3.51 -6.21
N PHE A 48 11.96 -3.34 -6.19
CA PHE A 48 11.10 -3.91 -5.14
C PHE A 48 10.17 -5.04 -5.60
N TYR A 49 10.16 -5.37 -6.89
CA TYR A 49 9.57 -6.61 -7.39
C TYR A 49 10.56 -7.78 -7.21
N SER A 50 10.80 -8.20 -5.97
CA SER A 50 11.18 -9.60 -5.73
C SER A 50 9.95 -10.34 -5.20
N PRO A 51 9.27 -11.18 -6.01
CA PRO A 51 8.21 -12.06 -5.53
C PRO A 51 8.75 -13.29 -4.77
N LEU A 52 10.03 -13.30 -4.36
CA LEU A 52 10.66 -14.44 -3.70
C LEU A 52 11.55 -14.00 -2.53
N LEU A 53 10.95 -13.96 -1.34
CA LEU A 53 11.51 -14.47 -0.09
C LEU A 53 10.36 -14.95 0.80
#